data_AF-A0A4Q3XXY1-F1
#
_entry.id   AF-A0A4Q3XXY1-F1
#
_cell.length_a   1.000
_cell.length_b   1.000
_cell.length_c   1.000
_cell.angle_alpha   90.00
_cell.angle_beta   90.00
_cell.angle_gamma   90.00
#
_symmetry.space_group_name_H-M   'P 1'
#
loop_
_entity.id
_entity.type
_entity.pdbx_description
1 polymer ?
#
loop_
_entity_poly.entity_id
_entity_poly.type
_entity_poly.pdbx_seq_one_letter_code
_entity_poly.pdbx_strand_id
1 'polypeptide(L)' 'VRLEVVGLAANLSYDLPLSQTMIGDALGLSAVHVSRLVGELRERNLVDWTQSRITIANWPGLVAEADFDPTYLRLHREPV' A
#
# COMPACT_ATOMS: atom_id res chain seq x y z
N VAL A 1 -3.39 0.26 -8.89
CA VAL A 1 -4.22 1.26 -9.61
C VAL A 1 -3.53 2.61 -9.84
N ARG A 2 -3.39 3.54 -8.87
CA ARG A 2 -2.80 4.89 -9.16
C ARG A 2 -1.37 4.85 -9.70
N LEU A 3 -0.49 4.08 -9.06
CA LEU A 3 0.90 3.94 -9.50
C LEU A 3 1.02 3.22 -10.84
N GLU A 4 0.14 2.25 -11.12
CA GLU A 4 0.09 1.57 -12.42
C GLU A 4 -0.33 2.52 -13.53
N VAL A 5 -1.31 3.41 -13.28
CA VAL A 5 -1.76 4.44 -14.25
C VAL A 5 -0.62 5.37 -14.68
N VAL A 6 0.35 5.63 -13.80
CA VAL A 6 1.53 6.45 -14.10
C VAL A 6 2.79 5.62 -14.41
N GLY A 7 2.65 4.30 -14.58
CA GLY A 7 3.75 3.40 -14.94
C GLY A 7 4.79 3.15 -13.83
N LEU A 8 4.48 3.51 -12.58
CA LEU A 8 5.36 3.36 -11.41
C LEU A 8 5.10 2.08 -10.60
N ALA A 9 4.13 1.28 -11.00
CA ALA A 9 3.89 -0.04 -10.47
C ALA A 9 3.68 -1.03 -11.62
N ALA A 10 4.23 -2.23 -11.47
CA ALA A 10 4.06 -3.33 -12.40
C ALA A 10 3.93 -4.64 -11.63
N ASN A 11 3.08 -5.55 -12.11
CA ASN A 11 2.86 -6.86 -11.48
C ASN A 11 2.50 -6.76 -9.99
N LEU A 12 1.68 -5.77 -9.62
CA LEU A 12 1.28 -5.52 -8.23
C LEU A 12 2.45 -5.21 -7.28
N SER A 13 3.60 -4.81 -7.83
CA SER A 13 4.77 -4.40 -7.06
C SER A 13 5.16 -2.95 -7.34
N TYR A 14 5.68 -2.28 -6.32
CA TYR A 14 6.23 -0.93 -6.43
C TYR A 14 7.29 -0.68 -5.36
N ASP A 15 8.14 0.31 -5.62
CA ASP A 15 9.13 0.75 -4.63
C ASP A 15 8.51 1.82 -3.71
N LEU A 16 8.59 1.58 -2.41
CA LEU A 16 8.28 2.53 -1.36
C LEU A 16 9.55 2.82 -0.56
N PRO A 17 10.32 3.86 -0.92
CA PRO A 17 11.58 4.21 -0.24
C PRO A 17 11.33 4.96 1.08
N LEU A 18 10.33 4.52 1.86
CA LEU A 18 10.02 5.06 3.19
C LEU A 18 10.28 3.99 4.24
N SER A 19 10.98 4.38 5.31
CA SER A 19 11.12 3.52 6.48
C SER A 19 9.81 3.47 7.27
N GLN A 20 9.63 2.42 8.07
CA GLN A 20 8.47 2.31 8.96
C GLN A 20 8.41 3.46 9.99
N THR A 21 9.56 4.03 10.37
CA THR A 21 9.63 5.24 11.19
C THR A 21 9.03 6.44 10.46
N MET A 22 9.41 6.68 9.21
CA MET A 22 8.87 7.79 8.42
C MET A 22 7.35 7.65 8.20
N ILE A 23 6.87 6.42 8.00
CA ILE A 23 5.43 6.14 7.90
C ILE A 23 4.76 6.39 9.25
N GLY A 24 5.39 5.99 10.35
CA GLY A 24 4.92 6.28 11.69
C GLY A 24 4.77 7.77 11.95
N ASP A 25 5.82 8.54 11.67
CA ASP A 25 5.83 10.00 11.84
C ASP A 25 4.72 10.67 11.01
N ALA A 26 4.51 10.22 9.77
CA ALA A 26 3.47 10.75 8.89
C ALA A 26 2.04 10.42 9.33
N LEU A 27 1.85 9.29 10.02
CA LEU A 27 0.54 8.81 10.46
C LEU A 27 0.26 9.03 11.96
N GLY A 28 1.21 9.62 12.70
CA GLY A 28 1.13 9.75 14.16
C GLY A 28 1.21 8.40 14.90
N LEU A 29 1.84 7.39 14.29
CA LEU A 29 2.03 6.05 14.84
C LEU A 29 3.50 5.84 15.23
N SER A 30 3.75 5.03 16.27
CA SER A 30 5.12 4.60 16.54
C SER A 30 5.62 3.62 15.47
N ALA A 31 6.92 3.60 15.17
CA ALA A 31 7.52 2.63 14.25
C ALA A 31 7.18 1.16 14.58
N VAL A 32 7.09 0.80 15.87
CA VAL A 32 6.76 -0.57 16.31
C VAL A 32 5.31 -0.95 15.98
N HIS A 33 4.38 0.02 16.02
CA HIS A 33 3.00 -0.18 15.58
C HIS A 33 2.93 -0.40 14.07
N VAL A 34 3.68 0.38 13.28
CA VAL A 34 3.77 0.17 11.83
C VAL A 34 4.35 -1.21 11.53
N SER A 35 5.42 -1.62 12.21
CA SER A 35 6.00 -2.97 12.06
C SER A 35 4.98 -4.07 12.33
N ARG A 36 4.15 -3.91 13.36
CA ARG A 36 3.12 -4.90 13.71
C ARG A 36 2.08 -5.01 12.59
N LEU A 37 1.55 -3.87 12.12
CA LEU A 37 0.58 -3.85 11.01
C LEU A 37 1.15 -4.48 9.74
N VAL A 38 2.41 -4.20 9.41
CA VAL A 38 3.10 -4.84 8.28
C VAL A 38 3.25 -6.34 8.49
N GLY A 39 3.57 -6.77 9.71
CA GLY A 39 3.62 -8.18 10.09
C GLY A 39 2.27 -8.88 9.89
N GLU A 40 1.19 -8.28 10.38
CA GLU A 40 -0.18 -8.81 10.21
C GLU A 40 -0.56 -8.95 8.73
N LEU A 41 -0.24 -7.96 7.89
CA LEU A 41 -0.49 -8.04 6.44
C LEU A 41 0.31 -9.18 5.77
N ARG A 42 1.53 -9.46 6.25
CA ARG A 42 2.37 -10.57 5.76
C ARG A 42 1.83 -11.92 6.21
N GLU A 43 1.49 -12.08 7.49
CA GLU A 43 0.92 -13.30 8.04
C GLU A 43 -0.37 -13.72 7.31
N ARG A 44 -1.14 -12.73 6.86
CA ARG A 44 -2.39 -12.92 6.11
C ARG A 44 -2.18 -13.11 4.60
N ASN A 45 -0.94 -13.16 4.13
CA ASN A 45 -0.57 -13.27 2.71
C ASN A 45 -1.18 -12.17 1.83
N LEU A 46 -1.33 -10.96 2.36
CA LEU A 46 -1.88 -9.81 1.61
C LEU A 46 -0.78 -9.02 0.93
N VAL A 47 0.32 -8.79 1.64
CA VAL A 47 1.47 -8.00 1.20
C VAL A 47 2.76 -8.70 1.57
N ASP A 48 3.73 -8.69 0.66
CA ASP A 48 5.13 -8.89 1.01
C ASP A 48 5.85 -7.55 0.99
N TRP A 49 6.53 -7.23 2.08
CA TRP A 49 7.31 -6.01 2.21
C TRP A 49 8.74 -6.38 2.58
N THR A 50 9.62 -6.23 1.59
CA THR A 50 11.03 -6.55 1.74
C THR A 50 11.86 -5.34 1.34
N GLN A 51 12.67 -4.85 2.29
CA GLN A 51 13.47 -3.62 2.14
C GLN A 51 12.59 -2.42 1.75
N SER A 52 12.78 -1.87 0.55
CA SER A 52 12.03 -0.74 -0.01
C SER A 52 11.01 -1.18 -1.07
N ARG A 53 10.74 -2.47 -1.22
CA ARG A 53 9.80 -2.99 -2.23
C ARG A 53 8.58 -3.61 -1.57
N ILE A 54 7.42 -3.19 -2.05
CA ILE A 54 6.12 -3.75 -1.69
C ILE A 54 5.61 -4.55 -2.87
N THR A 55 5.20 -5.78 -2.61
CA THR A 55 4.49 -6.66 -3.54
C THR A 55 3.15 -7.03 -2.93
N ILE A 56 2.06 -6.76 -3.64
CA ILE A 56 0.74 -7.16 -3.20
C ILE A 56 0.54 -8.61 -3.65
N ALA A 57 0.51 -9.54 -2.68
CA ALA A 57 0.39 -10.97 -2.92
C ALA A 57 -1.05 -11.38 -3.25
N ASN A 58 -2.03 -10.70 -2.62
CA ASN A 58 -3.45 -10.95 -2.84
C ASN A 58 -4.20 -9.63 -2.99
N TRP A 59 -4.35 -9.16 -4.23
CA TRP A 59 -5.04 -7.90 -4.52
C TRP A 59 -6.51 -7.89 -4.06
N PRO A 60 -7.36 -8.90 -4.39
CA PRO A 60 -8.74 -8.93 -3.89
C PRO A 60 -8.84 -8.92 -2.37
N GLY A 61 -7.98 -9.69 -1.69
CA GLY A 61 -7.95 -9.72 -0.22
C GLY A 61 -7.55 -8.37 0.37
N LEU A 62 -6.53 -7.72 -0.20
CA LEU A 62 -6.07 -6.41 0.28
C LEU A 62 -7.15 -5.33 0.07
N VAL A 63 -7.89 -5.38 -1.03
CA VAL A 63 -9.02 -4.46 -1.29
C VAL A 63 -10.10 -4.62 -0.23
N ALA A 64 -10.47 -5.86 0.10
CA ALA A 64 -11.47 -6.14 1.12
C ALA A 64 -11.03 -5.67 2.52
N GLU A 65 -9.75 -5.85 2.88
CA GLU A 65 -9.22 -5.43 4.18
C GLU A 65 -9.06 -3.93 4.33
N ALA A 66 -8.74 -3.25 3.23
CA ALA A 66 -8.58 -1.80 3.23
C ALA A 66 -9.88 -1.05 3.01
N ASP A 67 -11.02 -1.75 2.86
CA ASP A 67 -12.29 -1.20 2.37
C ASP A 67 -12.07 -0.27 1.16
N PHE A 68 -11.19 -0.70 0.25
CA PHE A 68 -10.70 0.17 -0.81
C PHE A 68 -11.75 0.34 -1.92
N ASP A 69 -12.22 1.57 -2.09
CA ASP A 69 -13.03 1.96 -3.25
C ASP A 69 -12.17 2.73 -4.29
N PRO A 70 -12.02 2.22 -5.53
CA PRO A 70 -11.33 2.92 -6.61
C PRO A 70 -11.83 4.34 -6.90
N THR A 71 -13.07 4.68 -6.56
CA THR A 71 -13.61 6.05 -6.74
C THR A 71 -12.81 7.11 -5.98
N TYR A 72 -12.16 6.73 -4.87
CA TYR A 72 -11.23 7.58 -4.13
C TYR A 72 -10.12 8.16 -5.02
N LEU A 73 -9.68 7.41 -6.04
CA LEU A 73 -8.55 7.81 -6.88
C LEU A 73 -8.90 8.91 -7.89
N ARG A 74 -10.19 9.23 -8.10
CA ARG A 74 -10.66 10.27 -9.04
C ARG A 74 -9.92 10.22 -10.39
N LEU A 75 -9.76 9.03 -10.94
CA LEU A 75 -8.97 8.80 -12.17
C LEU A 75 -9.65 9.32 -13.44
N HIS A 76 -10.94 9.67 -13.33
CA HIS A 76 -11.65 10.43 -14.35
C HIS A 76 -11.69 11.90 -13.93
N ARG A 77 -11.21 12.81 -14.79
CA ARG A 77 -11.47 14.23 -14.66
C ARG A 77 -12.98 14.44 -14.74
N GLU A 78 -13.61 14.91 -13.68
CA GLU A 78 -14.91 15.56 -13.82
C GLU A 78 -14.71 16.80 -14.72
N PRO A 79 -15.56 17.00 -15.75
CA PRO A 79 -15.49 18.21 -16.55
C PRO A 79 -15.88 19.38 -15.65
N VAL A 80 -14.99 20.38 -15.59
CA VAL A 80 -15.27 21.70 -15.00
C VAL A 80 -16.27 22.47 -15.84
#